data_AF-A0AA45MRT7-F1
#
_entry.id   AF-A0AA45MRT7-F1
#
_cell.length_a   1.000
_cell.length_b   1.000
_cell.length_c   1.000
_cell.angle_alpha   90.00
_cell.angle_beta   90.00
_cell.angle_gamma   90.00
#
_symmetry.space_group_name_H-M   'P 1'
#
loop_
_entity.id
_entity.type
_entity.pdbx_description
1 polymer ?
#
loop_
_entity_poly.entity_id
_entity_poly.type
_entity_poly.pdbx_seq_one_letter_code
_entity_poly.pdbx_strand_id
1 'polypeptide(L)'
;MSSRKLMDLYKDSELDDIPSRVPLTAEQQEYVGCLFSSMLDVIEQKRSLGENDSAFGQGEFFWPKEPSKPIKSSLSYDVDNFKFRSISIGFTRKDPASAWSVAGLRIHPRNFPYGVFEMRLPKSFFGRLVFESSHAEERKNESLEIVNVFWYKKETNGRTINLRFEADPRVSDLKDGYPRSFHSVAIYLGPNLEPFTKELATGTTDVRENIVRQLEKLGLAMDAPAPDKFAVIRDHSIIRALAVGGFAKDDAAADRAAQILLDRCTPSDLAAFAPIYTASLRQLKGDYLRIAAKAKTVEARRFVEKMALQAQWRAQPERRHAIRLAQAALGNIRIENEFIDAAVQAERSAPPAPRNRFYNVGMARDGTELAERLQSLGWIGTRSSLLAACGYLRSPLKSYVRDVSERSVRYAALDALLYNYPDERLLHGPKDHAGWIAAEQFCTRNLGAVFDGPTPDLPPDQPYPTRMLTPQSRK
;
A
#
# COMPACT_ATOMS: atom_id res chain seq x y z
N MET A 1 22.94 -24.55 -21.22
CA MET A 1 22.67 -24.58 -19.77
C MET A 1 21.75 -25.76 -19.50
N SER A 2 22.26 -26.78 -18.81
CA SER A 2 21.51 -28.01 -18.52
C SER A 2 20.49 -27.72 -17.41
N SER A 3 19.20 -27.91 -17.72
CA SER A 3 18.12 -27.92 -16.72
C SER A 3 18.43 -29.04 -15.72
N ARG A 4 18.85 -28.67 -14.51
CA ARG A 4 18.86 -29.61 -13.38
C ARG A 4 17.39 -29.98 -13.12
N LYS A 5 16.95 -31.11 -13.66
CA LYS A 5 15.76 -31.81 -13.19
C LYS A 5 15.94 -31.97 -11.68
N LEU A 6 15.06 -31.35 -10.89
CA LEU A 6 14.87 -31.74 -9.50
C LEU A 6 14.58 -33.26 -9.54
N MET A 7 15.49 -34.07 -8.99
CA MET A 7 15.18 -35.47 -8.73
C MET A 7 14.04 -35.46 -7.72
N ASP A 8 12.87 -35.89 -8.19
CA ASP A 8 11.73 -36.14 -7.33
C ASP A 8 12.03 -37.43 -6.57
N LEU A 9 12.69 -37.29 -5.41
CA LEU A 9 13.18 -38.36 -4.53
C LEU A 9 12.06 -39.29 -4.01
N TYR A 10 10.82 -39.05 -4.41
CA TYR A 10 9.61 -39.64 -3.86
C TYR A 10 8.77 -40.42 -4.88
N LYS A 11 9.23 -40.52 -6.14
CA LYS A 11 8.45 -41.11 -7.23
C LYS A 11 8.23 -42.63 -7.11
N ASP A 12 9.07 -43.31 -6.32
CA ASP A 12 9.05 -44.78 -6.17
C ASP A 12 8.85 -45.25 -4.71
N SER A 13 8.53 -44.33 -3.79
CA SER A 13 8.22 -44.68 -2.39
C SER A 13 6.72 -44.80 -2.20
N GLU A 14 6.27 -45.83 -1.46
CA GLU A 14 4.88 -46.11 -1.02
C GLU A 14 4.27 -44.96 -0.19
N LEU A 15 4.18 -43.76 -0.76
CA LEU A 15 3.79 -42.52 -0.10
C LEU A 15 2.35 -42.09 -0.43
N ASP A 16 1.57 -42.96 -1.06
CA ASP A 16 0.17 -42.68 -1.42
C ASP A 16 -0.73 -42.39 -0.20
N ASP A 17 -0.26 -42.72 1.01
CA ASP A 17 -0.95 -42.44 2.28
C ASP A 17 -0.36 -41.26 3.06
N ILE A 18 0.44 -40.39 2.43
CA ILE A 18 0.92 -39.17 3.08
C ILE A 18 -0.25 -38.18 3.25
N PRO A 19 -0.69 -37.87 4.48
CA PRO A 19 -1.75 -36.89 4.67
C PRO A 19 -1.22 -35.49 4.38
N SER A 20 -1.86 -34.75 3.48
CA SER A 20 -1.50 -33.35 3.19
C SER A 20 -1.59 -32.43 4.41
N ARG A 21 -2.20 -32.90 5.51
CA ARG A 21 -2.33 -32.23 6.80
C ARG A 21 -1.84 -33.14 7.91
N VAL A 22 -0.96 -32.60 8.75
CA VAL A 22 -0.52 -33.28 9.95
C VAL A 22 -1.05 -32.52 11.16
N PRO A 23 -2.04 -33.07 11.90
CA PRO A 23 -2.54 -32.42 13.10
C PRO A 23 -1.49 -32.48 14.21
N LEU A 24 -1.33 -31.38 14.94
CA LEU A 24 -0.53 -31.36 16.16
C LEU A 24 -1.24 -32.13 17.29
N THR A 25 -0.48 -32.84 18.11
CA THR A 25 -0.99 -33.42 19.37
C THR A 25 -1.37 -32.33 20.37
N ALA A 26 -2.14 -32.66 21.41
CA ALA A 26 -2.51 -31.68 22.44
C ALA A 26 -1.29 -31.04 23.12
N GLU A 27 -0.27 -31.84 23.45
CA GLU A 27 0.99 -31.37 24.04
C GLU A 27 1.74 -30.42 23.09
N GLN A 28 1.76 -30.72 21.79
CA GLN A 28 2.39 -29.85 20.78
C GLN A 28 1.62 -28.53 20.61
N GLN A 29 0.29 -28.58 20.69
CA GLN A 29 -0.56 -27.39 20.63
C GLN A 29 -0.33 -26.49 21.85
N GLU A 30 -0.29 -27.07 23.05
CA GLU A 30 0.02 -26.36 24.29
C GLU A 30 1.39 -25.71 24.22
N TYR A 31 2.39 -26.45 23.75
CA TYR A 31 3.73 -25.94 23.56
C TYR A 31 3.81 -24.75 22.60
N VAL A 32 3.18 -24.84 21.43
CA VAL A 32 3.08 -23.72 20.47
C VAL A 32 2.40 -22.52 21.11
N GLY A 33 1.36 -22.73 21.93
CA GLY A 33 0.71 -21.67 22.70
C GLY A 33 1.65 -20.98 23.70
N CYS A 34 2.49 -21.74 24.39
CA CYS A 34 3.51 -21.22 25.32
C CYS A 34 4.61 -20.42 24.60
N LEU A 35 5.08 -20.92 23.46
CA LEU A 35 6.05 -20.20 22.60
C LEU A 35 5.49 -18.87 22.14
N PHE A 36 4.26 -18.88 21.63
CA PHE A 36 3.59 -17.67 21.18
C PHE A 36 3.39 -16.65 22.30
N SER A 37 3.00 -17.13 23.49
CA SER A 37 2.85 -16.28 24.68
C SER A 37 4.18 -15.65 25.08
N SER A 38 5.27 -16.42 25.05
CA SER A 38 6.62 -15.93 25.34
C SER A 38 7.08 -14.90 24.31
N MET A 39 6.80 -15.12 23.02
CA MET A 39 7.07 -14.13 21.98
C MET A 39 6.33 -12.82 22.24
N LEU A 40 5.05 -12.90 22.62
CA LEU A 40 4.26 -11.72 22.98
C LEU A 40 4.86 -11.00 24.19
N ASP A 41 5.29 -11.70 25.24
CA ASP A 41 5.89 -11.06 26.42
C ASP A 41 7.19 -10.32 26.09
N VAL A 42 8.02 -10.88 25.20
CA VAL A 42 9.25 -10.23 24.70
C VAL A 42 8.92 -8.98 23.88
N ILE A 43 7.94 -9.09 22.98
CA ILE A 43 7.46 -8.01 22.11
C ILE A 43 6.82 -6.88 22.93
N GLU A 44 6.06 -7.25 23.96
CA GLU A 44 5.41 -6.34 24.91
C GLU A 44 6.40 -5.76 25.94
N GLN A 45 7.69 -6.08 25.84
CA GLN A 45 8.74 -5.64 26.76
C GLN A 45 8.49 -6.02 28.23
N LYS A 46 7.63 -7.00 28.47
CA LYS A 46 7.44 -7.59 29.81
C LYS A 46 8.65 -8.42 30.24
N ARG A 47 9.47 -8.82 29.25
CA ARG A 47 10.68 -9.61 29.41
C ARG A 47 11.69 -9.21 28.33
N SER A 48 12.97 -9.22 28.69
CA SER A 48 14.07 -9.06 27.73
C SER A 48 14.45 -10.40 27.09
N LEU A 49 14.77 -10.38 25.79
CA LEU A 49 15.28 -11.56 25.09
C LEU A 49 16.77 -11.73 25.35
N GLY A 50 17.16 -12.76 26.09
CA GLY A 50 18.57 -13.15 26.24
C GLY A 50 19.07 -13.99 25.06
N GLU A 51 20.38 -14.04 24.84
CA GLU A 51 20.99 -14.90 23.80
C GLU A 51 20.76 -16.40 24.06
N ASN A 52 20.52 -16.78 25.32
CA ASN A 52 20.20 -18.14 25.76
C ASN A 52 18.82 -18.21 26.42
N ASP A 53 17.83 -17.51 25.83
CA ASP A 53 16.49 -17.44 26.40
C ASP A 53 15.84 -18.83 26.47
N SER A 54 15.50 -19.26 27.70
CA SER A 54 14.94 -20.59 27.98
C SER A 54 13.62 -20.86 27.27
N ALA A 55 12.87 -19.83 26.86
CA ALA A 55 11.62 -20.01 26.13
C ALA A 55 11.84 -20.74 24.80
N PHE A 56 13.04 -20.65 24.21
CA PHE A 56 13.40 -21.33 22.95
C PHE A 56 14.04 -22.72 23.15
N GLY A 57 14.01 -23.25 24.37
CA GLY A 57 14.59 -24.56 24.70
C GLY A 57 13.82 -25.35 25.76
N GLN A 58 12.65 -24.89 26.20
CA GLN A 58 11.78 -25.66 27.08
C GLN A 58 10.90 -26.62 26.28
N GLY A 59 10.64 -27.81 26.84
CA GLY A 59 9.85 -28.88 26.22
C GLY A 59 10.70 -29.94 25.51
N GLU A 60 10.18 -31.16 25.37
CA GLU A 60 10.89 -32.27 24.72
C GLU A 60 11.09 -32.08 23.20
N PHE A 61 10.56 -30.98 22.65
CA PHE A 61 10.41 -30.74 21.21
C PHE A 61 11.50 -29.84 20.61
N PHE A 62 12.43 -29.29 21.41
CA PHE A 62 13.54 -28.46 20.94
C PHE A 62 14.92 -29.10 21.14
N TRP A 63 15.81 -28.89 20.16
CA TRP A 63 17.22 -29.23 20.22
C TRP A 63 18.07 -27.96 19.96
N PRO A 64 19.20 -27.74 20.67
CA PRO A 64 19.85 -28.67 21.60
C PRO A 64 19.17 -28.77 22.96
N LYS A 65 19.10 -30.00 23.50
CA LYS A 65 18.70 -30.34 24.88
C LYS A 65 19.56 -29.69 25.98
N GLU A 66 20.49 -28.80 25.61
CA GLU A 66 21.40 -28.09 26.50
C GLU A 66 21.26 -26.57 26.30
N PRO A 67 20.50 -25.88 27.17
CA PRO A 67 20.27 -24.43 27.10
C PRO A 67 21.53 -23.56 27.17
N SER A 68 22.66 -24.15 27.59
CA SER A 68 23.97 -23.49 27.72
C SER A 68 24.78 -23.46 26.42
N LYS A 69 24.34 -24.18 25.37
CA LYS A 69 25.02 -24.18 24.06
C LYS A 69 24.44 -23.06 23.19
N PRO A 70 25.29 -22.22 22.56
CA PRO A 70 24.83 -21.12 21.71
C PRO A 70 24.00 -21.66 20.54
N ILE A 71 22.87 -21.00 20.28
CA ILE A 71 21.95 -21.33 19.19
C ILE A 71 22.71 -21.18 17.86
N LYS A 72 23.10 -22.30 17.25
CA LYS A 72 23.66 -22.30 15.89
C LYS A 72 22.51 -22.16 14.90
N SER A 73 22.65 -21.21 13.98
CA SER A 73 21.60 -20.71 13.07
C SER A 73 21.01 -21.73 12.08
N SER A 74 21.54 -22.96 11.98
CA SER A 74 20.85 -24.09 11.36
C SER A 74 21.60 -25.39 11.61
N LEU A 75 20.92 -26.44 12.07
CA LEU A 75 21.42 -27.81 12.07
C LEU A 75 20.29 -28.76 11.67
N SER A 76 20.57 -29.69 10.76
CA SER A 76 19.68 -30.79 10.37
C SER A 76 20.27 -32.11 10.88
N TYR A 77 19.48 -32.94 11.56
CA TYR A 77 19.94 -34.21 12.16
C TYR A 77 18.92 -35.32 11.92
N ASP A 78 19.31 -36.45 11.31
CA ASP A 78 18.53 -37.72 11.29
C ASP A 78 18.58 -38.43 12.65
N VAL A 79 17.43 -39.01 13.05
CA VAL A 79 17.20 -40.32 13.70
C VAL A 79 15.74 -40.39 14.20
N ASP A 80 14.96 -41.28 13.58
CA ASP A 80 13.83 -42.13 14.02
C ASP A 80 12.78 -41.74 15.07
N ASN A 81 12.82 -40.57 15.75
CA ASN A 81 11.85 -40.28 16.82
C ASN A 81 11.18 -38.90 16.80
N PHE A 82 11.19 -38.13 15.70
CA PHE A 82 10.33 -36.94 15.59
C PHE A 82 9.92 -36.57 14.15
N LYS A 83 8.64 -36.23 13.96
CA LYS A 83 7.99 -35.80 12.69
C LYS A 83 8.09 -34.29 12.38
N PHE A 84 8.88 -33.49 13.11
CA PHE A 84 9.13 -32.07 12.79
C PHE A 84 10.52 -31.88 12.17
N ARG A 85 10.66 -31.02 11.13
CA ARG A 85 12.00 -30.60 10.64
C ARG A 85 12.57 -29.52 11.52
N SER A 86 11.74 -28.52 11.80
CA SER A 86 12.09 -27.35 12.60
C SER A 86 10.82 -26.57 12.97
N ILE A 87 10.83 -26.01 14.18
CA ILE A 87 10.05 -24.82 14.51
C ILE A 87 11.05 -23.66 14.41
N SER A 88 10.77 -22.71 13.53
CA SER A 88 11.59 -21.52 13.33
C SER A 88 10.93 -20.35 14.03
N ILE A 89 11.59 -19.85 15.07
CA ILE A 89 11.25 -18.59 15.72
C ILE A 89 12.28 -17.56 15.29
N GLY A 90 11.81 -16.44 14.73
CA GLY A 90 12.67 -15.34 14.32
C GLY A 90 12.24 -14.06 15.00
N PHE A 91 13.20 -13.28 15.50
CA PHE A 91 12.99 -11.88 15.85
C PHE A 91 13.84 -11.03 14.91
N THR A 92 13.27 -9.95 14.40
CA THR A 92 13.96 -9.03 13.51
C THR A 92 13.93 -7.63 14.11
N ARG A 93 15.07 -6.95 14.05
CA ARG A 93 15.26 -5.54 14.40
C ARG A 93 16.22 -4.91 13.40
N LYS A 94 16.13 -3.59 13.22
CA LYS A 94 16.94 -2.85 12.26
C LYS A 94 18.43 -2.82 12.63
N ASP A 95 18.71 -2.70 13.93
CA ASP A 95 20.05 -2.66 14.51
C ASP A 95 19.99 -3.13 15.98
N PRO A 96 21.13 -3.41 16.63
CA PRO A 96 21.15 -3.93 18.01
C PRO A 96 20.61 -2.99 19.10
N ALA A 97 20.57 -1.69 18.85
CA ALA A 97 20.06 -0.68 19.79
C ALA A 97 18.55 -0.43 19.60
N SER A 98 18.00 -0.79 18.44
CA SER A 98 16.58 -0.70 18.13
C SER A 98 15.75 -1.76 18.84
N ALA A 99 14.49 -1.42 19.14
CA ALA A 99 13.49 -2.39 19.56
C ALA A 99 13.23 -3.43 18.45
N TRP A 100 12.79 -4.63 18.86
CA TRP A 100 12.28 -5.64 17.93
C TRP A 100 11.14 -5.05 17.10
N SER A 101 11.11 -5.35 15.79
CA SER A 101 10.08 -4.85 14.87
C SER A 101 9.16 -5.95 14.37
N VAL A 102 9.67 -7.19 14.28
CA VAL A 102 8.91 -8.38 13.86
C VAL A 102 9.32 -9.56 14.72
N ALA A 103 8.35 -10.40 15.08
CA ALA A 103 8.63 -11.77 15.51
C ALA A 103 7.78 -12.74 14.70
N GLY A 104 8.33 -13.87 14.30
CA GLY A 104 7.62 -14.88 13.51
C GLY A 104 7.83 -16.27 14.08
N LEU A 105 6.78 -17.10 14.01
CA LEU A 105 6.81 -18.53 14.31
C LEU A 105 6.35 -19.27 13.05
N ARG A 106 7.24 -20.10 12.51
CA ARG A 106 6.98 -20.98 11.37
C ARG A 106 7.26 -22.43 11.77
N ILE A 107 6.46 -23.36 11.29
CA ILE A 107 6.66 -24.79 11.54
C ILE A 107 6.89 -25.48 10.19
N HIS A 108 8.03 -26.16 10.04
CA HIS A 108 8.44 -26.84 8.82
C HIS A 108 8.43 -28.37 8.99
N PRO A 109 7.72 -29.13 8.14
CA PRO A 109 7.76 -30.59 8.16
C PRO A 109 9.02 -31.16 7.51
N ARG A 110 9.49 -32.29 8.07
CA ARG A 110 10.81 -32.88 7.75
C ARG A 110 10.87 -33.49 6.35
N ASN A 111 9.79 -34.16 5.95
CA ASN A 111 9.75 -35.04 4.79
C ASN A 111 8.56 -34.73 3.87
N PHE A 112 8.12 -33.47 3.83
CA PHE A 112 6.91 -33.08 3.08
C PHE A 112 7.22 -31.92 2.15
N PRO A 113 7.37 -32.16 0.84
CA PRO A 113 7.45 -31.07 -0.13
C PRO A 113 6.13 -30.30 -0.26
N TYR A 114 4.99 -30.89 0.14
CA TYR A 114 3.63 -30.34 -0.08
C TYR A 114 2.70 -30.36 1.16
N GLY A 115 3.25 -30.63 2.36
CA GLY A 115 2.46 -30.76 3.58
C GLY A 115 2.48 -29.49 4.44
N VAL A 116 1.36 -29.20 5.08
CA VAL A 116 1.20 -28.05 5.97
C VAL A 116 0.81 -28.55 7.36
N PHE A 117 1.51 -28.11 8.41
CA PHE A 117 1.07 -28.39 9.78
C PHE A 117 -0.14 -27.55 10.11
N GLU A 118 -1.14 -28.21 10.68
CA GLU A 118 -2.37 -27.59 11.11
C GLU A 118 -2.22 -27.18 12.59
N MET A 119 -1.96 -25.89 12.84
CA MET A 119 -2.00 -25.31 14.18
C MET A 119 -3.45 -25.06 14.57
N ARG A 120 -4.02 -26.02 15.32
CA ARG A 120 -5.35 -25.86 15.92
C ARG A 120 -5.22 -25.12 17.24
N LEU A 121 -5.39 -23.81 17.21
CA LEU A 121 -5.55 -23.04 18.44
C LEU A 121 -7.03 -22.98 18.84
N PRO A 122 -7.35 -23.09 20.14
CA PRO A 122 -8.72 -23.01 20.60
C PRO A 122 -9.29 -21.61 20.35
N LYS A 123 -10.60 -21.50 20.08
CA LYS A 123 -11.28 -20.20 19.86
C LYS A 123 -11.02 -19.20 21.00
N SER A 124 -10.87 -19.68 22.22
CA SER A 124 -10.55 -18.87 23.41
C SER A 124 -9.23 -18.11 23.29
N PHE A 125 -8.26 -18.64 22.54
CA PHE A 125 -6.98 -17.97 22.27
C PHE A 125 -7.19 -16.63 21.55
N PHE A 126 -8.10 -16.61 20.56
CA PHE A 126 -8.43 -15.42 19.78
C PHE A 126 -9.36 -14.45 20.53
N GLY A 127 -9.94 -14.86 21.66
CA GLY A 127 -10.89 -14.03 22.43
C GLY A 127 -10.32 -12.72 22.96
N ARG A 128 -8.98 -12.59 23.02
CA ARG A 128 -8.28 -11.36 23.42
C ARG A 128 -7.77 -10.53 22.24
N LEU A 129 -8.00 -10.99 21.02
CA LEU A 129 -7.57 -10.35 19.79
C LEU A 129 -8.78 -9.74 19.08
N VAL A 130 -8.60 -8.57 18.49
CA VAL A 130 -9.62 -7.91 17.66
C VAL A 130 -9.37 -8.33 16.22
N PHE A 131 -10.31 -9.04 15.60
CA PHE A 131 -10.24 -9.36 14.19
C PHE A 131 -10.33 -8.08 13.35
N GLU A 132 -9.40 -7.90 12.41
CA GLU A 132 -9.39 -6.74 11.52
C GLU A 132 -9.90 -7.11 10.12
N SER A 133 -9.32 -8.12 9.49
CA SER A 133 -9.67 -8.52 8.14
C SER A 133 -9.20 -9.93 7.79
N SER A 134 -9.76 -10.49 6.72
CA SER A 134 -9.26 -11.70 6.10
C SER A 134 -9.40 -11.66 4.59
N HIS A 135 -8.44 -12.22 3.85
CA HIS A 135 -8.49 -12.30 2.39
C HIS A 135 -7.67 -13.49 1.89
N ALA A 136 -7.92 -13.90 0.64
CA ALA A 136 -7.04 -14.83 -0.06
C ALA A 136 -5.88 -14.05 -0.72
N GLU A 137 -4.67 -14.57 -0.61
CA GLU A 137 -3.44 -14.02 -1.18
C GLU A 137 -2.84 -15.03 -2.16
N GLU A 138 -2.69 -14.63 -3.42
CA GLU A 138 -2.00 -15.42 -4.44
C GLU A 138 -0.51 -15.08 -4.46
N ARG A 139 0.34 -16.11 -4.47
CA ARG A 139 1.81 -16.03 -4.40
C ARG A 139 2.41 -16.77 -5.58
N LYS A 140 3.38 -16.14 -6.25
CA LYS A 140 4.14 -16.77 -7.33
C LYS A 140 5.43 -17.37 -6.77
N ASN A 141 5.73 -18.61 -7.13
CA ASN A 141 6.96 -19.33 -6.76
C ASN A 141 7.11 -19.68 -5.27
N GLU A 142 6.00 -19.77 -4.54
CA GLU A 142 5.99 -20.24 -3.14
C GLU A 142 5.41 -21.66 -3.07
N SER A 143 5.69 -22.39 -1.98
CA SER A 143 5.16 -23.75 -1.80
C SER A 143 3.63 -23.81 -1.69
N LEU A 144 3.00 -22.71 -1.27
CA LEU A 144 1.57 -22.49 -1.33
C LEU A 144 1.30 -21.28 -2.23
N GLU A 145 0.79 -21.54 -3.42
CA GLU A 145 0.44 -20.49 -4.39
C GLU A 145 -0.77 -19.66 -3.95
N ILE A 146 -1.62 -20.20 -3.07
CA ILE A 146 -2.76 -19.48 -2.52
C ILE A 146 -2.80 -19.74 -1.02
N VAL A 147 -2.95 -18.68 -0.23
CA VAL A 147 -3.17 -18.77 1.23
C VAL A 147 -4.32 -17.85 1.66
N ASN A 148 -5.07 -18.27 2.68
CA ASN A 148 -6.00 -17.41 3.39
C ASN A 148 -5.24 -16.69 4.52
N VAL A 149 -5.27 -15.36 4.52
CA VAL A 149 -4.60 -14.51 5.49
C VAL A 149 -5.63 -13.92 6.44
N PHE A 150 -5.37 -14.02 7.74
CA PHE A 150 -6.18 -13.44 8.81
C PHE A 150 -5.35 -12.42 9.58
N TRP A 151 -5.86 -11.21 9.68
CA TRP A 151 -5.24 -10.13 10.45
C TRP A 151 -6.03 -9.88 11.72
N TYR A 152 -5.27 -9.84 12.82
CA TYR A 152 -5.76 -9.48 14.13
C TYR A 152 -4.93 -8.35 14.71
N LYS A 153 -5.55 -7.65 15.64
CA LYS A 153 -4.95 -6.56 16.39
C LYS A 153 -5.12 -6.78 17.89
N LYS A 154 -4.08 -6.45 18.64
CA LYS A 154 -4.10 -6.37 20.11
C LYS A 154 -3.47 -5.05 20.53
N GLU A 155 -4.15 -4.29 21.37
CA GLU A 155 -3.57 -3.12 22.01
C GLU A 155 -3.00 -3.54 23.36
N THR A 156 -1.69 -3.35 23.55
CA THR A 156 -1.03 -3.56 24.84
C THR A 156 -0.10 -2.38 25.13
N ASN A 157 -0.24 -1.74 26.30
CA ASN A 157 0.63 -0.65 26.75
C ASN A 157 0.79 0.50 25.73
N GLY A 158 -0.32 0.91 25.09
CA GLY A 158 -0.32 1.97 24.07
C GLY A 158 0.32 1.57 22.73
N ARG A 159 0.75 0.31 22.57
CA ARG A 159 1.25 -0.23 21.31
C ARG A 159 0.23 -1.16 20.67
N THR A 160 0.04 -0.96 19.39
CA THR A 160 -0.68 -1.88 18.52
C THR A 160 0.24 -3.02 18.10
N ILE A 161 -0.17 -4.24 18.42
CA ILE A 161 0.43 -5.49 17.95
C ILE A 161 -0.49 -6.06 16.88
N ASN A 162 0.02 -6.20 15.65
CA ASN A 162 -0.71 -6.81 14.56
C ASN A 162 -0.24 -8.26 14.39
N LEU A 163 -1.16 -9.19 14.27
CA LEU A 163 -0.90 -10.61 14.16
C LEU A 163 -1.47 -11.11 12.83
N ARG A 164 -0.60 -11.70 12.01
CA ARG A 164 -0.95 -12.30 10.73
C ARG A 164 -0.90 -13.82 10.87
N PHE A 165 -2.03 -14.47 10.63
CA PHE A 165 -2.13 -15.92 10.56
C PHE A 165 -2.35 -16.32 9.11
N GLU A 166 -1.56 -17.26 8.61
CA GLU A 166 -1.71 -17.82 7.26
C GLU A 166 -2.26 -19.24 7.35
N ALA A 167 -3.34 -19.49 6.61
CA ALA A 167 -4.00 -20.77 6.53
C ALA A 167 -4.05 -21.25 5.07
N ASP A 168 -4.08 -22.57 4.88
CA ASP A 168 -4.39 -23.15 3.58
C ASP A 168 -5.81 -22.73 3.14
N PRO A 169 -6.04 -22.46 1.84
CA PRO A 169 -7.32 -21.96 1.34
C PRO A 169 -8.50 -22.90 1.62
N ARG A 170 -8.24 -24.18 1.88
CA ARG A 170 -9.24 -25.21 2.22
C ARG A 170 -9.48 -25.35 3.73
N VAL A 171 -8.81 -24.55 4.57
CA VAL A 171 -8.79 -24.72 6.04
C VAL A 171 -9.65 -23.70 6.78
N SER A 172 -10.30 -22.77 6.10
CA SER A 172 -11.10 -21.74 6.78
C SER A 172 -12.30 -21.27 5.97
N ASP A 173 -13.41 -21.02 6.67
CA ASP A 173 -14.45 -20.13 6.19
C ASP A 173 -14.05 -18.72 6.62
N LEU A 174 -13.62 -17.89 5.66
CA LEU A 174 -13.24 -16.49 5.90
C LEU A 174 -14.33 -15.72 6.67
N LYS A 175 -15.59 -16.17 6.57
CA LYS A 175 -16.75 -15.58 7.25
C LYS A 175 -16.73 -15.76 8.76
N ASP A 176 -16.05 -16.79 9.29
CA ASP A 176 -16.01 -17.06 10.73
C ASP A 176 -15.13 -16.05 11.48
N GLY A 177 -14.29 -15.28 10.76
CA GLY A 177 -13.38 -14.28 11.35
C GLY A 177 -12.23 -14.87 12.17
N TYR A 178 -12.07 -16.20 12.17
CA TYR A 178 -10.89 -16.85 12.74
C TYR A 178 -10.47 -18.12 11.98
N PRO A 179 -9.15 -18.35 11.82
CA PRO A 179 -8.68 -19.58 11.21
C PRO A 179 -8.85 -20.73 12.20
N ARG A 180 -9.58 -21.78 11.80
CA ARG A 180 -9.64 -23.04 12.56
C ARG A 180 -8.29 -23.74 12.60
N SER A 181 -7.46 -23.46 11.60
CA SER A 181 -6.08 -23.91 11.53
C SER A 181 -5.24 -22.97 10.66
N PHE A 182 -3.97 -22.83 11.01
CA PHE A 182 -2.99 -22.00 10.31
C PHE A 182 -1.62 -22.68 10.37
N HIS A 183 -0.67 -22.20 9.55
CA HIS A 183 0.66 -22.80 9.39
C HIS A 183 1.82 -21.82 9.54
N SER A 184 1.51 -20.53 9.56
CA SER A 184 2.45 -19.46 9.83
C SER A 184 1.76 -18.42 10.69
N VAL A 185 2.47 -17.92 11.70
CA VAL A 185 2.05 -16.73 12.44
C VAL A 185 3.19 -15.72 12.52
N ALA A 186 2.88 -14.48 12.19
CA ALA A 186 3.79 -13.34 12.30
C ALA A 186 3.19 -12.26 13.18
N ILE A 187 4.01 -11.70 14.06
CA ILE A 187 3.70 -10.61 14.96
C ILE A 187 4.47 -9.38 14.48
N TYR A 188 3.74 -8.33 14.15
CA TYR A 188 4.26 -7.05 13.72
C TYR A 188 4.02 -6.03 14.83
N LEU A 189 5.09 -5.36 15.24
CA LEU A 189 4.97 -4.20 16.12
C LEU A 189 4.63 -2.98 15.27
N GLY A 190 3.43 -2.45 15.45
CA GLY A 190 3.11 -1.13 14.92
C GLY A 190 4.04 -0.09 15.55
N PRO A 191 4.47 0.95 14.81
CA PRO A 191 5.24 2.03 15.40
C PRO A 191 4.46 2.64 16.57
N ASN A 192 5.13 2.94 17.69
CA ASN A 192 4.49 3.70 18.76
C ASN A 192 4.32 5.15 18.29
N LEU A 193 3.16 5.44 17.72
CA LEU A 193 2.81 6.75 17.20
C LEU A 193 2.15 7.65 18.26
N GLU A 194 1.96 7.18 19.49
CA GLU A 194 1.28 7.96 20.54
C GLU A 194 1.98 9.31 20.82
N PRO A 195 3.32 9.38 20.98
CA PRO A 195 3.98 10.68 21.18
C PRO A 195 3.81 11.62 19.97
N PHE A 196 3.89 11.07 18.76
CA PHE A 196 3.73 11.84 17.53
C PHE A 196 2.30 12.36 17.36
N THR A 197 1.29 11.54 17.61
CA THR A 197 -0.12 11.91 17.48
C THR A 197 -0.54 12.95 18.51
N LYS A 198 -0.02 12.86 19.74
CA LYS A 198 -0.21 13.89 20.76
C LYS A 198 0.37 15.23 20.33
N GLU A 199 1.64 15.24 19.93
CA GLU A 199 2.30 16.48 19.47
C GLU A 199 1.70 17.02 18.17
N LEU A 200 1.21 16.16 17.28
CA LEU A 200 0.42 16.58 16.11
C LEU A 200 -0.87 17.30 16.49
N ALA A 201 -1.48 17.01 17.64
CA ALA A 201 -2.69 17.68 18.07
C ALA A 201 -2.40 19.04 18.74
N THR A 202 -1.37 19.10 19.60
CA THR A 202 -1.15 20.24 20.50
C THR A 202 0.02 21.13 20.12
N GLY A 203 1.02 20.59 19.42
CA GLY A 203 2.29 21.26 19.13
C GLY A 203 2.18 22.54 18.29
N THR A 204 3.30 23.26 18.18
CA THR A 204 3.44 24.41 17.28
C THR A 204 3.44 23.96 15.81
N THR A 205 3.12 24.84 14.87
CA THR A 205 3.07 24.52 13.44
C THR A 205 4.37 23.88 12.94
N ASP A 206 5.53 24.41 13.33
CA ASP A 206 6.84 23.87 12.94
C ASP A 206 7.08 22.43 13.47
N VAL A 207 6.69 22.17 14.73
CA VAL A 207 6.79 20.84 15.33
C VAL A 207 5.88 19.87 14.59
N ARG A 208 4.63 20.28 14.33
CA ARG A 208 3.64 19.46 13.61
C ARG A 208 4.11 19.13 12.20
N GLU A 209 4.60 20.11 11.44
CA GLU A 209 5.09 19.91 10.07
C GLU A 209 6.29 18.95 10.06
N ASN A 210 7.22 19.10 11.01
CA ASN A 210 8.35 18.17 11.17
C ASN A 210 7.87 16.74 11.45
N ILE A 211 6.88 16.56 12.32
CA ILE A 211 6.31 15.24 12.61
C ILE A 211 5.67 14.66 11.34
N VAL A 212 4.88 15.44 10.60
CA VAL A 212 4.28 15.00 9.33
C VAL A 212 5.34 14.51 8.34
N ARG A 213 6.48 15.22 8.22
CA ARG A 213 7.62 14.79 7.37
C ARG A 213 8.29 13.49 7.88
N GLN A 214 8.38 13.30 9.19
CA GLN A 214 8.92 12.06 9.75
C GLN A 214 7.98 10.88 9.55
N LEU A 215 6.67 11.09 9.65
CA LEU A 215 5.65 10.08 9.34
C LEU A 215 5.69 9.67 7.86
N GLU A 216 5.89 10.61 6.93
CA GLU A 216 6.12 10.29 5.51
C GLU A 216 7.34 9.37 5.35
N LYS A 217 8.48 9.75 5.92
CA LYS A 217 9.72 8.96 5.84
C LYS A 217 9.56 7.56 6.44
N LEU A 218 8.91 7.46 7.60
CA LEU A 218 8.66 6.20 8.28
C LEU A 218 7.76 5.30 7.42
N GLY A 219 6.65 5.85 6.90
CA GLY A 219 5.71 5.09 6.07
C GLY A 219 6.36 4.55 4.80
N LEU A 220 7.15 5.37 4.11
CA LEU A 220 7.89 4.94 2.92
C LEU A 220 8.99 3.91 3.24
N ALA A 221 9.59 3.96 4.43
CA ALA A 221 10.60 2.98 4.83
C ALA A 221 10.00 1.63 5.26
N MET A 222 8.75 1.62 5.72
CA MET A 222 8.02 0.40 6.11
C MET A 222 7.47 -0.36 4.91
N ASP A 223 7.22 0.31 3.79
CA ASP A 223 6.76 -0.30 2.55
C ASP A 223 7.96 -0.72 1.69
N ALA A 224 8.41 -1.97 1.86
CA ALA A 224 9.47 -2.53 1.01
C ALA A 224 8.96 -2.66 -0.44
N PRO A 225 9.46 -1.85 -1.39
CA PRO A 225 8.93 -1.90 -2.75
C PRO A 225 9.25 -3.23 -3.43
N ALA A 226 8.27 -3.82 -4.10
CA ALA A 226 8.55 -4.86 -5.09
C ALA A 226 9.42 -4.28 -6.24
N PRO A 227 10.16 -5.10 -7.00
CA PRO A 227 11.05 -4.61 -8.06
C PRO A 227 10.38 -3.67 -9.09
N ASP A 228 9.09 -3.89 -9.33
CA ASP A 228 8.22 -3.18 -10.26
C ASP A 228 7.32 -2.12 -9.59
N LYS A 229 7.47 -1.88 -8.28
CA LYS A 229 6.66 -0.93 -7.52
C LYS A 229 7.52 0.13 -6.85
N PHE A 230 6.95 1.31 -6.62
CA PHE A 230 7.53 2.31 -5.72
C PHE A 230 6.97 2.15 -4.30
N ALA A 231 7.77 2.60 -3.33
CA ALA A 231 7.31 2.71 -1.96
C ALA A 231 6.19 3.75 -1.85
N VAL A 232 5.12 3.35 -1.18
CA VAL A 232 3.94 4.15 -0.84
C VAL A 232 3.65 3.99 0.65
N ILE A 233 2.72 4.77 1.19
CA ILE A 233 2.32 4.65 2.58
C ILE A 233 1.06 3.79 2.63
N ARG A 234 1.23 2.51 3.01
CA ARG A 234 0.12 1.55 3.23
C ARG A 234 -0.19 1.33 4.71
N ASP A 235 0.72 1.71 5.61
CA ASP A 235 0.53 1.50 7.05
C ASP A 235 -0.64 2.35 7.58
N HIS A 236 -1.71 1.67 7.98
CA HIS A 236 -2.93 2.29 8.48
C HIS A 236 -2.71 3.18 9.71
N SER A 237 -1.74 2.88 10.56
CA SER A 237 -1.47 3.69 11.75
C SER A 237 -0.87 5.04 11.34
N ILE A 238 0.02 5.04 10.36
CA ILE A 238 0.63 6.25 9.79
C ILE A 238 -0.42 7.07 9.02
N ILE A 239 -1.22 6.43 8.17
CA ILE A 239 -2.31 7.11 7.44
C ILE A 239 -3.28 7.75 8.43
N ARG A 240 -3.67 7.04 9.49
CA ARG A 240 -4.54 7.58 10.55
C ARG A 240 -3.89 8.74 11.28
N ALA A 241 -2.61 8.65 11.63
CA ALA A 241 -1.89 9.72 12.31
C ALA A 241 -1.86 11.00 11.46
N LEU A 242 -1.61 10.87 10.15
CA LEU A 242 -1.67 11.97 9.19
C LEU A 242 -3.10 12.51 9.04
N ALA A 243 -4.09 11.63 8.86
CA ALA A 243 -5.47 12.01 8.63
C ALA A 243 -6.16 12.63 9.86
N VAL A 244 -5.79 12.24 11.07
CA VAL A 244 -6.41 12.76 12.32
C VAL A 244 -5.53 13.83 12.95
N GLY A 245 -4.27 13.50 13.25
CA GLY A 245 -3.34 14.44 13.90
C GLY A 245 -2.85 15.53 12.96
N GLY A 246 -2.55 15.19 11.70
CA GLY A 246 -2.09 16.17 10.70
C GLY A 246 -3.11 17.29 10.45
N PHE A 247 -4.40 16.99 10.57
CA PHE A 247 -5.50 17.94 10.38
C PHE A 247 -6.04 18.55 11.68
N ALA A 248 -5.34 18.37 12.82
CA ALA A 248 -5.82 18.88 14.11
C ALA A 248 -5.95 20.41 14.16
N LYS A 249 -5.15 21.15 13.38
CA LYS A 249 -5.25 22.60 13.19
C LYS A 249 -5.11 22.95 11.71
N ASP A 250 -5.79 24.01 11.27
CA ASP A 250 -5.70 24.58 9.92
C ASP A 250 -4.42 25.42 9.77
N ASP A 251 -3.30 24.75 9.50
CA ASP A 251 -1.98 25.36 9.27
C ASP A 251 -1.17 24.59 8.22
N ALA A 252 0.09 24.98 8.01
CA ALA A 252 0.99 24.36 7.03
C ALA A 252 1.20 22.85 7.24
N ALA A 253 1.05 22.33 8.46
CA ALA A 253 1.16 20.90 8.71
C ALA A 253 -0.04 20.12 8.15
N ALA A 254 -1.24 20.72 8.17
CA ALA A 254 -2.42 20.13 7.55
C ALA A 254 -2.30 20.08 6.02
N ASP A 255 -1.83 21.17 5.40
CA ASP A 255 -1.56 21.21 3.95
C ASP A 255 -0.54 20.14 3.54
N ARG A 256 0.53 19.99 4.33
CA ARG A 256 1.56 18.98 4.08
C ARG A 256 1.02 17.56 4.28
N ALA A 257 0.23 17.32 5.31
CA ALA A 257 -0.39 16.02 5.56
C ALA A 257 -1.36 15.64 4.42
N ALA A 258 -2.16 16.61 3.94
CA ALA A 258 -3.02 16.43 2.79
C ALA A 258 -2.21 16.03 1.55
N GLN A 259 -1.14 16.76 1.25
CA GLN A 259 -0.29 16.47 0.10
C GLN A 259 0.34 15.07 0.19
N ILE A 260 0.83 14.66 1.36
CA ILE A 260 1.40 13.31 1.55
C ILE A 260 0.34 12.23 1.32
N LEU A 261 -0.86 12.38 1.89
CA LEU A 261 -1.94 11.43 1.69
C LEU A 261 -2.33 11.34 0.20
N LEU A 262 -2.37 12.47 -0.49
CA LEU A 262 -2.68 12.54 -1.92
C LEU A 262 -1.57 12.03 -2.83
N ASP A 263 -0.29 12.14 -2.46
CA ASP A 263 0.83 11.72 -3.31
C ASP A 263 1.31 10.30 -3.03
N ARG A 264 1.18 9.85 -1.78
CA ARG A 264 1.83 8.62 -1.29
C ARG A 264 0.89 7.49 -0.95
N CYS A 265 -0.42 7.69 -0.94
CA CYS A 265 -1.38 6.64 -0.63
C CYS A 265 -2.19 6.28 -1.88
N THR A 266 -2.54 5.00 -2.05
CA THR A 266 -3.47 4.58 -3.11
C THR A 266 -4.92 4.94 -2.72
N PRO A 267 -5.86 5.01 -3.68
CA PRO A 267 -7.29 5.16 -3.37
C PRO A 267 -7.81 4.13 -2.35
N SER A 268 -7.38 2.87 -2.45
CA SER A 268 -7.80 1.79 -1.53
C SER A 268 -7.27 2.00 -0.11
N ASP A 269 -6.02 2.44 0.06
CA ASP A 269 -5.44 2.67 1.39
C ASP A 269 -6.19 3.82 2.12
N LEU A 270 -6.59 4.85 1.37
CA LEU A 270 -7.37 5.96 1.93
C LEU A 270 -8.83 5.57 2.22
N ALA A 271 -9.42 4.66 1.43
CA ALA A 271 -10.81 4.25 1.60
C ALA A 271 -11.11 3.65 2.99
N ALA A 272 -10.12 2.99 3.62
CA ALA A 272 -10.24 2.46 4.98
C ALA A 272 -10.58 3.53 6.05
N PHE A 273 -10.35 4.81 5.75
CA PHE A 273 -10.57 5.94 6.66
C PHE A 273 -11.78 6.81 6.26
N ALA A 274 -12.64 6.33 5.36
CA ALA A 274 -13.87 6.99 4.92
C ALA A 274 -14.71 7.63 6.05
N PRO A 275 -14.92 6.99 7.23
CA PRO A 275 -15.68 7.60 8.32
C PRO A 275 -15.10 8.93 8.83
N ILE A 276 -13.76 9.08 8.84
CA ILE A 276 -13.07 10.29 9.31
C ILE A 276 -13.38 11.45 8.37
N TYR A 277 -13.21 11.23 7.07
CA TYR A 277 -13.43 12.26 6.05
C TYR A 277 -14.90 12.68 5.99
N THR A 278 -15.80 11.70 6.09
CA THR A 278 -17.25 11.92 6.10
C THR A 278 -17.70 12.72 7.31
N ALA A 279 -17.13 12.45 8.50
CA ALA A 279 -17.42 13.21 9.71
C ALA A 279 -16.99 14.68 9.58
N SER A 280 -15.82 14.94 8.97
CA SER A 280 -15.34 16.31 8.73
C SER A 280 -16.20 17.06 7.70
N LEU A 281 -16.50 16.42 6.55
CA LEU A 281 -17.35 17.01 5.51
C LEU A 281 -18.80 17.23 5.98
N ARG A 282 -19.30 16.43 6.94
CA ARG A 282 -20.58 16.67 7.61
C ARG A 282 -20.60 18.01 8.36
N GLN A 283 -19.47 18.41 8.94
CA GLN A 283 -19.28 19.72 9.55
C GLN A 283 -18.99 20.81 8.51
N LEU A 284 -19.03 20.49 7.21
CA LEU A 284 -18.82 21.40 6.08
C LEU A 284 -17.40 22.00 6.03
N LYS A 285 -16.43 21.35 6.68
CA LYS A 285 -15.00 21.67 6.58
C LYS A 285 -14.43 21.07 5.31
N GLY A 286 -13.77 21.88 4.49
CA GLY A 286 -13.28 21.45 3.17
C GLY A 286 -11.94 20.75 3.17
N ASP A 287 -11.27 20.68 4.31
CA ASP A 287 -9.88 20.21 4.44
C ASP A 287 -9.70 18.78 3.92
N TYR A 288 -10.76 17.96 4.00
CA TYR A 288 -10.77 16.56 3.56
C TYR A 288 -11.39 16.35 2.19
N LEU A 289 -11.82 17.40 1.50
CA LEU A 289 -12.58 17.27 0.24
C LEU A 289 -11.81 16.48 -0.82
N ARG A 290 -10.53 16.81 -1.02
CA ARG A 290 -9.67 16.13 -2.00
C ARG A 290 -9.34 14.69 -1.59
N ILE A 291 -9.15 14.45 -0.29
CA ILE A 291 -8.84 13.11 0.24
C ILE A 291 -10.06 12.20 0.07
N ALA A 292 -11.26 12.67 0.44
CA ALA A 292 -12.51 11.93 0.25
C ALA A 292 -12.77 11.62 -1.23
N ALA A 293 -12.47 12.58 -2.12
CA ALA A 293 -12.57 12.39 -3.57
C ALA A 293 -11.58 11.34 -4.10
N LYS A 294 -10.33 11.35 -3.61
CA LYS A 294 -9.33 10.33 -3.96
C LYS A 294 -9.74 8.95 -3.44
N ALA A 295 -10.17 8.87 -2.19
CA ALA A 295 -10.62 7.65 -1.50
C ALA A 295 -11.94 7.07 -2.03
N LYS A 296 -12.62 7.76 -2.95
CA LYS A 296 -13.93 7.37 -3.51
C LYS A 296 -15.00 7.11 -2.43
N THR A 297 -15.00 7.91 -1.37
CA THR A 297 -15.94 7.74 -0.24
C THR A 297 -17.38 8.13 -0.64
N VAL A 298 -18.18 7.17 -1.11
CA VAL A 298 -19.54 7.41 -1.63
C VAL A 298 -20.43 8.10 -0.59
N GLU A 299 -20.28 7.79 0.69
CA GLU A 299 -21.04 8.37 1.80
C GLU A 299 -20.80 9.89 1.96
N ALA A 300 -19.65 10.39 1.48
CA ALA A 300 -19.29 11.80 1.50
C ALA A 300 -20.09 12.61 0.47
N ARG A 301 -20.62 11.98 -0.59
CA ARG A 301 -21.28 12.63 -1.73
C ARG A 301 -22.37 13.61 -1.29
N ARG A 302 -23.29 13.17 -0.43
CA ARG A 302 -24.40 14.00 0.06
C ARG A 302 -23.92 15.26 0.79
N PHE A 303 -22.76 15.20 1.43
CA PHE A 303 -22.18 16.35 2.14
C PHE A 303 -21.49 17.30 1.16
N VAL A 304 -20.77 16.77 0.17
CA VAL A 304 -20.20 17.57 -0.94
C VAL A 304 -21.31 18.29 -1.71
N GLU A 305 -22.43 17.62 -2.00
CA GLU A 305 -23.60 18.23 -2.65
C GLU A 305 -24.20 19.36 -1.80
N LYS A 306 -24.31 19.18 -0.48
CA LYS A 306 -24.73 20.25 0.44
C LYS A 306 -23.75 21.42 0.46
N MET A 307 -22.44 21.15 0.48
CA MET A 307 -21.40 22.20 0.42
C MET A 307 -21.53 23.02 -0.87
N ALA A 308 -21.79 22.36 -2.01
CA ALA A 308 -21.97 23.01 -3.32
C ALA A 308 -23.13 24.02 -3.35
N LEU A 309 -24.10 23.91 -2.43
CA LEU A 309 -25.25 24.82 -2.33
C LEU A 309 -24.93 26.11 -1.53
N GLN A 310 -23.86 26.13 -0.76
CA GLN A 310 -23.55 27.25 0.14
C GLN A 310 -22.81 28.38 -0.58
N ALA A 311 -23.15 29.62 -0.23
CA ALA A 311 -22.56 30.82 -0.82
C ALA A 311 -21.03 30.85 -0.68
N GLN A 312 -20.49 30.50 0.50
CA GLN A 312 -19.05 30.51 0.78
C GLN A 312 -18.22 29.59 -0.13
N TRP A 313 -18.85 28.54 -0.67
CA TRP A 313 -18.22 27.57 -1.56
C TRP A 313 -18.41 27.93 -3.04
N ARG A 314 -19.49 28.66 -3.35
CA ARG A 314 -19.78 29.17 -4.71
C ARG A 314 -19.03 30.45 -5.05
N ALA A 315 -18.81 31.32 -4.06
CA ALA A 315 -18.25 32.65 -4.25
C ALA A 315 -16.79 32.63 -4.72
N GLN A 316 -16.02 31.61 -4.33
CA GLN A 316 -14.61 31.49 -4.69
C GLN A 316 -14.43 30.48 -5.84
N PRO A 317 -13.86 30.88 -7.00
CA PRO A 317 -13.71 29.99 -8.15
C PRO A 317 -12.96 28.69 -7.85
N GLU A 318 -11.90 28.76 -7.04
CA GLU A 318 -11.08 27.61 -6.65
C GLU A 318 -11.87 26.59 -5.81
N ARG A 319 -12.63 27.07 -4.82
CA ARG A 319 -13.51 26.24 -3.98
C ARG A 319 -14.61 25.59 -4.81
N ARG A 320 -15.22 26.35 -5.71
CA ARG A 320 -16.23 25.84 -6.65
C ARG A 320 -15.65 24.76 -7.55
N HIS A 321 -14.44 24.95 -8.06
CA HIS A 321 -13.74 23.97 -8.88
C HIS A 321 -13.42 22.69 -8.07
N ALA A 322 -12.88 22.82 -6.86
CA ALA A 322 -12.57 21.69 -5.98
C ALA A 322 -13.81 20.86 -5.63
N ILE A 323 -14.96 21.51 -5.36
CA ILE A 323 -16.23 20.81 -5.13
C ILE A 323 -16.67 20.06 -6.38
N ARG A 324 -16.59 20.67 -7.56
CA ARG A 324 -16.99 20.01 -8.80
C ARG A 324 -16.14 18.78 -9.11
N LEU A 325 -14.82 18.86 -8.88
CA LEU A 325 -13.93 17.70 -8.97
C LEU A 325 -14.37 16.59 -8.00
N ALA A 326 -14.65 16.94 -6.74
CA ALA A 326 -15.12 15.98 -5.75
C ALA A 326 -16.49 15.37 -6.12
N GLN A 327 -17.42 16.17 -6.66
CA GLN A 327 -18.71 15.65 -7.14
C GLN A 327 -18.52 14.63 -8.27
N ALA A 328 -17.66 14.94 -9.25
CA ALA A 328 -17.33 14.01 -10.34
C ALA A 328 -16.65 12.74 -9.80
N ALA A 329 -15.64 12.88 -8.95
CA ALA A 329 -14.92 11.77 -8.33
C ALA A 329 -15.81 10.83 -7.50
N LEU A 330 -16.92 11.36 -6.95
CA LEU A 330 -17.91 10.64 -6.15
C LEU A 330 -19.14 10.19 -6.96
N GLY A 331 -19.03 10.16 -8.29
CA GLY A 331 -20.03 9.54 -9.18
C GLY A 331 -21.10 10.49 -9.72
N ASN A 332 -20.83 11.80 -9.80
CA ASN A 332 -21.66 12.71 -10.60
C ASN A 332 -21.21 12.67 -12.08
N ILE A 333 -21.78 11.71 -12.83
CA ILE A 333 -21.44 11.43 -14.23
C ILE A 333 -21.59 12.67 -15.12
N ARG A 334 -22.59 13.53 -14.87
CA ARG A 334 -22.78 14.76 -15.66
C ARG A 334 -21.57 15.69 -15.54
N ILE A 335 -21.14 15.96 -14.30
CA ILE A 335 -19.99 16.84 -14.05
C ILE A 335 -18.71 16.18 -14.54
N GLU A 336 -18.55 14.88 -14.37
CA GLU A 336 -17.42 14.11 -14.92
C GLU A 336 -17.31 14.27 -16.44
N ASN A 337 -18.42 14.08 -17.17
CA ASN A 337 -18.45 14.27 -18.62
C ASN A 337 -18.11 15.71 -19.02
N GLU A 338 -18.55 16.72 -18.26
CA GLU A 338 -18.14 18.12 -18.51
C GLU A 338 -16.60 18.30 -18.44
N PHE A 339 -15.90 17.56 -17.57
CA PHE A 339 -14.42 17.58 -17.52
C PHE A 339 -13.77 16.79 -18.66
N ILE A 340 -14.35 15.65 -19.06
CA ILE A 340 -13.88 14.84 -20.20
C ILE A 340 -14.03 15.64 -21.50
N ASP A 341 -15.20 16.24 -21.72
CA ASP A 341 -15.49 17.08 -22.88
C ASP A 341 -14.57 18.30 -22.92
N ALA A 342 -14.24 18.90 -21.77
CA ALA A 342 -13.29 19.99 -21.71
C ALA A 342 -11.87 19.58 -22.16
N ALA A 343 -11.43 18.36 -21.84
CA ALA A 343 -10.15 17.84 -22.35
C ALA A 343 -10.19 17.63 -23.87
N VAL A 344 -11.25 17.01 -24.38
CA VAL A 344 -11.45 16.81 -25.83
C VAL A 344 -11.50 18.13 -26.58
N GLN A 345 -12.19 19.13 -26.02
CA GLN A 345 -12.27 20.45 -26.62
C GLN A 345 -10.90 21.14 -26.61
N ALA A 346 -10.14 21.06 -25.51
CA ALA A 346 -8.80 21.64 -25.40
C ALA A 346 -7.83 21.08 -26.46
N GLU A 347 -7.90 19.77 -26.76
CA GLU A 347 -7.14 19.18 -27.87
C GLU A 347 -7.57 19.76 -29.23
N ARG A 348 -8.89 19.79 -29.48
CA ARG A 348 -9.44 20.27 -30.76
C ARG A 348 -9.15 21.74 -31.02
N SER A 349 -9.18 22.57 -29.99
CA SER A 349 -8.93 24.01 -30.08
C SER A 349 -7.50 24.44 -29.78
N ALA A 350 -6.57 23.50 -29.58
CA ALA A 350 -5.16 23.79 -29.30
C ALA A 350 -4.59 24.83 -30.30
N PRO A 351 -4.15 26.02 -29.85
CA PRO A 351 -3.65 27.05 -30.75
C PRO A 351 -2.31 26.64 -31.36
N PRO A 352 -1.81 27.36 -32.38
CA PRO A 352 -0.43 27.17 -32.83
C PRO A 352 0.55 27.32 -31.67
N ALA A 353 1.61 26.51 -31.65
CA ALA A 353 2.62 26.57 -30.61
C ALA A 353 3.26 27.97 -30.54
N PRO A 354 3.47 28.53 -29.34
CA PRO A 354 4.09 29.84 -29.19
C PRO A 354 5.51 29.81 -29.76
N ARG A 355 5.94 30.92 -30.38
CA ARG A 355 7.32 31.06 -30.87
C ARG A 355 8.28 30.88 -29.68
N ASN A 356 9.17 29.90 -29.78
CA ASN A 356 10.22 29.67 -28.80
C ASN A 356 11.57 30.01 -29.45
N ARG A 357 12.43 30.75 -28.74
CA ARG A 357 13.76 31.15 -29.22
C ARG A 357 14.68 29.97 -29.55
N PHE A 358 14.39 28.79 -29.01
CA PHE A 358 15.27 27.63 -29.12
C PHE A 358 14.93 26.67 -30.26
N TYR A 359 13.69 26.68 -30.80
CA TYR A 359 13.26 25.70 -31.81
C TYR A 359 12.27 26.30 -32.81
N ASN A 360 12.37 25.86 -34.06
CA ASN A 360 11.41 26.20 -35.10
C ASN A 360 10.13 25.38 -34.88
N VAL A 361 9.08 26.04 -34.36
CA VAL A 361 7.83 25.39 -33.93
C VAL A 361 6.90 24.96 -35.08
N GLY A 362 7.22 25.31 -36.33
CA GLY A 362 6.53 24.79 -37.53
C GLY A 362 5.00 24.78 -37.41
N MET A 363 4.40 23.61 -37.65
CA MET A 363 2.95 23.33 -37.53
C MET A 363 2.55 22.74 -36.16
N ALA A 364 3.42 22.82 -35.14
CA ALA A 364 3.10 22.29 -33.82
C ALA A 364 1.96 23.08 -33.17
N ARG A 365 1.17 22.40 -32.34
CA ARG A 365 0.04 22.98 -31.59
C ARG A 365 0.33 22.95 -30.08
N ASP A 366 -0.13 23.98 -29.38
CA ASP A 366 0.01 24.17 -27.94
C ASP A 366 -1.02 23.32 -27.16
N GLY A 367 -0.53 22.28 -26.51
CA GLY A 367 -1.29 21.38 -25.65
C GLY A 367 -1.29 21.76 -24.17
N THR A 368 -0.91 22.99 -23.79
CA THR A 368 -0.85 23.43 -22.38
C THR A 368 -2.20 23.32 -21.69
N GLU A 369 -3.28 23.82 -22.31
CA GLU A 369 -4.62 23.69 -21.73
C GLU A 369 -5.02 22.22 -21.58
N LEU A 370 -4.74 21.38 -22.59
CA LEU A 370 -5.01 19.95 -22.50
C LEU A 370 -4.27 19.30 -21.32
N ALA A 371 -2.99 19.63 -21.11
CA ALA A 371 -2.22 19.11 -19.98
C ALA A 371 -2.85 19.49 -18.63
N GLU A 372 -3.36 20.71 -18.47
CA GLU A 372 -4.10 21.12 -17.26
C GLU A 372 -5.43 20.36 -17.10
N ARG A 373 -6.17 20.12 -18.20
CA ARG A 373 -7.42 19.33 -18.15
C ARG A 373 -7.15 17.87 -17.77
N LEU A 374 -6.06 17.27 -18.25
CA LEU A 374 -5.66 15.92 -17.89
C LEU A 374 -5.41 15.76 -16.38
N GLN A 375 -4.82 16.77 -15.74
CA GLN A 375 -4.66 16.76 -14.28
C GLN A 375 -6.02 16.66 -13.55
N SER A 376 -7.02 17.40 -14.03
CA SER A 376 -8.39 17.33 -13.49
C SER A 376 -8.98 15.92 -13.64
N LEU A 377 -8.77 15.25 -14.77
CA LEU A 377 -9.22 13.87 -14.98
C LEU A 377 -8.52 12.88 -14.04
N GLY A 378 -7.23 13.09 -13.76
CA GLY A 378 -6.48 12.34 -12.76
C GLY A 378 -7.07 12.50 -11.36
N TRP A 379 -7.37 13.73 -10.94
CA TRP A 379 -8.01 14.01 -9.65
C TRP A 379 -9.41 13.40 -9.53
N ILE A 380 -10.18 13.40 -10.62
CA ILE A 380 -11.48 12.72 -10.69
C ILE A 380 -11.31 11.21 -10.51
N GLY A 381 -10.31 10.61 -11.17
CA GLY A 381 -9.85 9.25 -10.92
C GLY A 381 -10.91 8.15 -11.01
N THR A 382 -11.98 8.37 -11.76
CA THR A 382 -12.96 7.33 -12.09
C THR A 382 -12.43 6.51 -13.25
N ARG A 383 -12.98 5.31 -13.50
CA ARG A 383 -12.57 4.50 -14.65
C ARG A 383 -12.71 5.28 -15.96
N SER A 384 -13.81 5.99 -16.16
CA SER A 384 -14.06 6.75 -17.40
C SER A 384 -13.13 7.95 -17.55
N SER A 385 -12.86 8.70 -16.47
CA SER A 385 -11.92 9.83 -16.54
C SER A 385 -10.48 9.38 -16.80
N LEU A 386 -10.07 8.27 -16.18
CA LEU A 386 -8.73 7.69 -16.41
C LEU A 386 -8.62 7.07 -17.80
N LEU A 387 -9.67 6.40 -18.29
CA LEU A 387 -9.72 5.90 -19.67
C LEU A 387 -9.60 7.04 -20.69
N ALA A 388 -10.27 8.17 -20.45
CA ALA A 388 -10.11 9.36 -21.26
C ALA A 388 -8.67 9.90 -21.21
N ALA A 389 -8.04 9.95 -20.02
CA ALA A 389 -6.63 10.33 -19.89
C ALA A 389 -5.67 9.38 -20.63
N CYS A 390 -5.93 8.06 -20.61
CA CYS A 390 -5.15 7.07 -21.36
C CYS A 390 -5.12 7.37 -22.86
N GLY A 391 -6.21 7.87 -23.45
CA GLY A 391 -6.29 8.23 -24.87
C GLY A 391 -5.22 9.23 -25.30
N TYR A 392 -4.68 10.02 -24.36
CA TYR A 392 -3.65 11.02 -24.62
C TYR A 392 -2.22 10.53 -24.39
N LEU A 393 -2.00 9.26 -24.04
CA LEU A 393 -0.66 8.66 -23.99
C LEU A 393 0.04 8.60 -25.36
N ARG A 394 -0.73 8.77 -26.44
CA ARG A 394 -0.24 8.89 -27.83
C ARG A 394 -0.38 10.30 -28.40
N SER A 395 -0.71 11.30 -27.57
CA SER A 395 -0.90 12.67 -28.05
C SER A 395 0.39 13.22 -28.68
N PRO A 396 0.32 13.81 -29.89
CA PRO A 396 1.46 14.48 -30.50
C PRO A 396 1.72 15.87 -29.90
N LEU A 397 0.82 16.35 -29.04
CA LEU A 397 0.87 17.71 -28.50
C LEU A 397 1.97 17.86 -27.46
N LYS A 398 2.48 19.10 -27.37
CA LYS A 398 3.42 19.54 -26.34
C LYS A 398 2.78 20.65 -25.52
N SER A 399 3.00 20.62 -24.22
CA SER A 399 2.74 21.72 -23.29
C SER A 399 3.95 22.63 -23.19
N TYR A 400 3.73 23.93 -22.99
CA TYR A 400 4.76 24.96 -23.05
C TYR A 400 4.76 25.79 -21.77
N VAL A 401 5.95 25.92 -21.17
CA VAL A 401 6.21 26.95 -20.15
C VAL A 401 7.00 28.04 -20.84
N ARG A 402 6.37 29.20 -21.02
CA ARG A 402 6.93 30.34 -21.77
C ARG A 402 8.38 30.61 -21.37
N ASP A 403 9.29 30.57 -22.34
CA ASP A 403 10.74 30.82 -22.18
C ASP A 403 11.51 29.82 -21.29
N VAL A 404 10.86 28.76 -20.80
CA VAL A 404 11.49 27.76 -19.91
C VAL A 404 11.59 26.38 -20.57
N SER A 405 10.50 25.84 -21.14
CA SER A 405 10.54 24.52 -21.80
C SER A 405 9.30 24.14 -22.62
N GLU A 406 9.45 23.02 -23.32
CA GLU A 406 8.37 22.19 -23.82
C GLU A 406 8.38 20.82 -23.10
N ARG A 407 7.20 20.25 -22.84
CA ARG A 407 7.01 18.87 -22.32
C ARG A 407 5.88 18.20 -23.08
N SER A 408 6.07 16.98 -23.54
CA SER A 408 4.99 16.23 -24.21
C SER A 408 3.76 16.10 -23.29
N VAL A 409 2.56 16.30 -23.85
CA VAL A 409 1.28 16.10 -23.14
C VAL A 409 1.13 14.67 -22.64
N ARG A 410 1.80 13.70 -23.28
CA ARG A 410 1.82 12.30 -22.86
C ARG A 410 2.27 12.15 -21.40
N TYR A 411 3.16 13.02 -20.93
CA TYR A 411 3.57 13.03 -19.52
C TYR A 411 2.49 13.54 -18.57
N ALA A 412 1.66 14.49 -18.98
CA ALA A 412 0.51 14.93 -18.18
C ALA A 412 -0.54 13.82 -18.05
N ALA A 413 -0.71 13.00 -19.09
CA ALA A 413 -1.53 11.79 -19.04
C ALA A 413 -0.96 10.77 -18.03
N LEU A 414 0.37 10.55 -18.03
CA LEU A 414 1.03 9.70 -17.02
C LEU A 414 0.86 10.26 -15.60
N ASP A 415 1.07 11.56 -15.40
CA ASP A 415 0.91 12.23 -14.10
C ASP A 415 -0.54 12.07 -13.57
N ALA A 416 -1.54 12.12 -14.46
CA ALA A 416 -2.95 11.87 -14.12
C ALA A 416 -3.21 10.42 -13.66
N LEU A 417 -2.57 9.44 -14.31
CA LEU A 417 -2.64 8.03 -13.91
C LEU A 417 -1.92 7.79 -12.57
N LEU A 418 -0.71 8.35 -12.41
CA LEU A 418 0.11 8.23 -11.21
C LEU A 418 -0.59 8.73 -9.94
N TYR A 419 -1.46 9.73 -10.05
CA TYR A 419 -2.25 10.17 -8.91
C TYR A 419 -3.09 9.03 -8.31
N ASN A 420 -3.63 8.12 -9.12
CA ASN A 420 -4.43 6.98 -8.65
C ASN A 420 -3.62 5.69 -8.50
N TYR A 421 -2.45 5.62 -9.15
CA TYR A 421 -1.55 4.46 -9.12
C TYR A 421 -0.12 4.88 -8.72
N PRO A 422 0.08 5.46 -7.53
CA PRO A 422 1.35 6.08 -7.15
C PRO A 422 2.52 5.09 -7.05
N ASP A 423 2.22 3.82 -6.83
CA ASP A 423 3.17 2.71 -6.73
C ASP A 423 3.58 2.13 -8.08
N GLU A 424 2.91 2.44 -9.19
CA GLU A 424 3.17 1.81 -10.50
C GLU A 424 4.41 2.37 -11.18
N ARG A 425 5.55 1.66 -11.06
CA ARG A 425 6.84 2.14 -11.56
C ARG A 425 6.87 2.42 -13.05
N LEU A 426 6.16 1.63 -13.84
CA LEU A 426 6.06 1.75 -15.29
C LEU A 426 5.44 3.08 -15.75
N LEU A 427 4.69 3.78 -14.88
CA LEU A 427 4.11 5.09 -15.18
C LEU A 427 5.06 6.26 -14.89
N HIS A 428 6.17 6.02 -14.15
CA HIS A 428 7.11 7.07 -13.77
C HIS A 428 8.14 7.34 -14.86
N GLY A 429 7.79 8.27 -15.75
CA GLY A 429 8.74 8.86 -16.70
C GLY A 429 9.44 7.84 -17.62
N PRO A 430 8.69 7.06 -18.44
CA PRO A 430 9.26 6.14 -19.41
C PRO A 430 10.17 6.88 -20.39
N LYS A 431 11.40 6.39 -20.55
CA LYS A 431 12.46 7.04 -21.37
C LYS A 431 12.68 6.40 -22.73
N ASP A 432 12.17 5.19 -22.92
CA ASP A 432 12.36 4.39 -24.12
C ASP A 432 11.04 3.77 -24.60
N HIS A 433 11.07 3.16 -25.79
CA HIS A 433 9.86 2.64 -26.42
C HIS A 433 9.25 1.52 -25.59
N ALA A 434 10.09 0.70 -24.95
CA ALA A 434 9.65 -0.38 -24.08
C ALA A 434 8.85 0.15 -22.88
N GLY A 435 9.32 1.23 -22.24
CA GLY A 435 8.63 1.89 -21.14
C GLY A 435 7.28 2.47 -21.56
N TRP A 436 7.21 3.12 -22.73
CA TRP A 436 5.94 3.64 -23.25
C TRP A 436 4.95 2.52 -23.60
N ILE A 437 5.42 1.44 -24.22
CA ILE A 437 4.60 0.25 -24.50
C ILE A 437 4.11 -0.38 -23.19
N ALA A 438 4.95 -0.46 -22.16
CA ALA A 438 4.56 -0.98 -20.85
C ALA A 438 3.47 -0.13 -20.18
N ALA A 439 3.55 1.20 -20.30
CA ALA A 439 2.51 2.12 -19.82
C ALA A 439 1.18 1.94 -20.59
N GLU A 440 1.22 1.78 -21.92
CA GLU A 440 0.03 1.47 -22.73
C GLU A 440 -0.58 0.12 -22.31
N GLN A 441 0.24 -0.92 -22.15
CA GLN A 441 -0.21 -2.24 -21.69
C GLN A 441 -0.82 -2.20 -20.29
N PHE A 442 -0.29 -1.37 -19.39
CA PHE A 442 -0.92 -1.13 -18.10
C PHE A 442 -2.33 -0.54 -18.26
N CYS A 443 -2.50 0.45 -19.14
CA CYS A 443 -3.79 1.07 -19.40
C CYS A 443 -4.78 0.10 -20.04
N THR A 444 -4.33 -0.73 -20.98
CA THR A 444 -5.18 -1.77 -21.59
C THR A 444 -5.62 -2.79 -20.56
N ARG A 445 -4.70 -3.32 -19.74
CA ARG A 445 -5.02 -4.36 -18.74
C ARG A 445 -5.90 -3.84 -17.59
N ASN A 446 -5.61 -2.66 -17.06
CA ASN A 446 -6.26 -2.17 -15.84
C ASN A 446 -7.49 -1.29 -16.10
N LEU A 447 -7.53 -0.58 -17.23
CA LEU A 447 -8.59 0.39 -17.52
C LEU A 447 -9.44 0.00 -18.75
N GLY A 448 -8.91 -0.87 -19.62
CA GLY A 448 -9.56 -1.25 -20.88
C GLY A 448 -9.29 -0.27 -22.02
N ALA A 449 -8.17 0.45 -21.97
CA ALA A 449 -7.77 1.35 -23.06
C ALA A 449 -7.45 0.57 -24.34
N VAL A 450 -7.90 1.11 -25.48
CA VAL A 450 -7.61 0.61 -26.82
C VAL A 450 -6.72 1.64 -27.51
N PHE A 451 -5.64 1.16 -28.12
CA PHE A 451 -4.68 1.99 -28.83
C PHE A 451 -4.48 1.47 -30.26
N ASP A 452 -4.77 2.30 -31.24
CA ASP A 452 -4.65 1.94 -32.67
C ASP A 452 -3.31 2.37 -33.26
N GLY A 453 -2.69 1.48 -34.05
CA GLY A 453 -1.42 1.73 -34.73
C GLY A 453 -0.18 1.51 -33.84
N PRO A 454 1.04 1.75 -34.39
CA PRO A 454 2.27 1.65 -33.62
C PRO A 454 2.36 2.75 -32.55
N THR A 455 3.04 2.45 -31.43
CA THR A 455 3.38 3.47 -30.42
C THR A 455 4.17 4.61 -31.08
N PRO A 456 3.79 5.88 -30.87
CA PRO A 456 4.49 7.01 -31.47
C PRO A 456 5.97 7.05 -31.09
N ASP A 457 6.77 7.75 -31.91
CA ASP A 457 8.16 8.06 -31.61
C ASP A 457 8.33 8.62 -30.19
N LEU A 458 9.52 8.40 -29.62
CA LEU A 458 9.82 8.90 -28.29
C LEU A 458 9.60 10.41 -28.26
N PRO A 459 8.91 10.92 -27.21
CA PRO A 459 8.86 12.35 -27.04
C PRO A 459 10.31 12.85 -26.97
N PRO A 460 10.66 13.93 -27.68
CA PRO A 460 12.02 14.47 -27.62
C PRO A 460 12.24 14.99 -26.20
N ASP A 461 12.80 14.13 -25.35
CA ASP A 461 13.03 14.44 -23.95
C ASP A 461 14.19 15.42 -23.87
N GLN A 462 13.88 16.70 -23.64
CA GLN A 462 14.84 17.57 -23.00
C GLN A 462 14.75 17.40 -21.50
N PRO A 463 15.89 17.23 -20.80
CA PRO A 463 15.89 17.18 -19.36
C PRO A 463 15.32 18.50 -18.81
N TYR A 464 14.15 18.42 -18.19
CA TYR A 464 13.56 19.51 -17.43
C TYR A 464 13.99 19.40 -15.96
N PRO A 465 14.22 20.51 -15.23
CA PRO A 465 14.44 20.46 -13.80
C PRO A 465 13.31 19.68 -13.11
N THR A 466 13.72 18.66 -12.37
CA THR A 466 12.86 17.70 -11.69
C THR A 466 11.98 18.42 -10.67
N ARG A 467 10.65 18.34 -10.86
CA ARG A 467 9.56 18.86 -10.02
C ARG A 467 9.38 20.39 -10.00
N MET A 468 8.31 20.85 -10.65
CA MET A 468 7.58 21.99 -10.10
C MET A 468 6.87 21.51 -8.82
N LEU A 469 7.38 21.92 -7.67
CA LEU A 469 6.62 21.91 -6.43
C LEU A 469 5.30 22.65 -6.71
N THR A 470 4.19 22.10 -6.23
CA THR A 470 2.89 22.79 -6.20
C THR A 470 3.12 24.22 -5.72
N PRO A 471 2.52 25.25 -6.35
CA PRO A 471 2.62 26.61 -5.83
C PRO A 471 2.21 26.57 -4.37
N GLN A 472 3.14 26.92 -3.47
CA GLN A 472 2.76 27.21 -2.10
C GLN A 472 1.66 28.24 -2.20
N SER A 473 0.47 27.92 -1.69
CA SER A 473 -0.59 28.90 -1.49
C SER A 473 0.02 30.02 -0.64
N ARG A 474 0.38 31.13 -1.27
CA ARG A 474 0.68 32.36 -0.57
C ARG A 474 -0.62 32.77 0.12
N LYS A 475 -0.70 32.55 1.44
CA LYS A 475 -1.58 33.33 2.30
C LYS A 475 -0.94 34.70 2.49
#